data_AF-A0A6B2LSG9-F1
#
_entry.id   AF-A0A6B2LSG9-F1
#
_cell.length_a   1.000
_cell.length_b   1.000
_cell.length_c   1.000
_cell.angle_alpha   90.00
_cell.angle_beta   90.00
_cell.angle_gamma   90.00
#
_symmetry.space_group_name_H-M   'P 1'
#
loop_
_entity.id
_entity.type
_entity.pdbx_description
1 polymer ?
#
loop_
_entity_poly.entity_id
_entity_poly.type
_entity_poly.pdbx_seq_one_letter_code
_entity_poly.pdbx_strand_id
1 'polypeptide(L)'
;MQEHCNDIVKTNKIRVGRAVLTPAFKLSNIKAIIHAVGPIYNPSNQLESKNNLSNAILSSLDIATQNNFNSISIPTISSGIFRYPIEESTKVIVDTVI
;
A
#
# COMPACT_ATOMS: atom_id res chain seq x y z
N MET A 1 12.87 8.55 -8.58
CA MET A 1 11.59 7.98 -8.10
C MET A 1 10.61 7.83 -9.24
N GLN A 2 10.00 8.91 -9.75
CA GLN A 2 8.92 8.80 -10.75
C GLN A 2 9.32 8.02 -12.02
N GLU A 3 10.51 8.27 -12.57
CA GLU A 3 11.02 7.53 -13.73
C GLU A 3 11.08 6.01 -13.48
N HIS A 4 11.55 5.60 -12.30
CA HIS A 4 11.62 4.19 -11.92
C HIS A 4 10.22 3.57 -11.77
N CYS A 5 9.26 4.31 -11.22
CA CYS A 5 7.85 3.88 -11.20
C CYS A 5 7.30 3.73 -12.62
N ASN A 6 7.65 4.63 -13.55
CA ASN A 6 7.23 4.55 -14.95
C ASN A 6 7.79 3.29 -15.63
N ASP A 7 9.01 2.88 -15.32
CA ASP A 7 9.61 1.68 -15.90
C ASP A 7 8.98 0.39 -15.33
N ILE A 8 8.64 0.39 -14.03
CA ILE A 8 7.89 -0.71 -13.41
C ILE A 8 6.55 -0.90 -14.09
N VAL A 9 5.76 0.16 -14.31
CA VAL A 9 4.41 0.02 -14.89
C VAL A 9 4.43 -0.39 -16.37
N LYS A 10 5.53 -0.17 -17.09
CA LYS A 10 5.71 -0.69 -18.47
C LYS A 10 5.82 -2.21 -18.51
N THR A 11 6.40 -2.80 -17.46
CA THR A 11 6.73 -4.24 -17.41
C THR A 11 5.82 -5.03 -16.49
N ASN A 12 5.05 -4.36 -15.63
CA ASN A 12 4.25 -5.01 -14.61
C ASN A 12 2.87 -4.35 -14.48
N LYS A 13 1.81 -5.17 -14.43
CA LYS A 13 0.44 -4.69 -14.22
C LYS A 13 0.16 -4.57 -12.73
N ILE A 14 0.26 -3.35 -12.19
CA ILE A 14 -0.08 -3.09 -10.79
C ILE A 14 -1.61 -3.01 -10.64
N ARG A 15 -2.16 -3.82 -9.73
CA ARG A 15 -3.59 -3.90 -9.45
C ARG A 15 -3.88 -3.37 -8.05
N VAL A 16 -5.13 -2.95 -7.83
CA VAL A 16 -5.65 -2.67 -6.49
C VAL A 16 -5.43 -3.88 -5.58
N GLY A 17 -5.02 -3.64 -4.34
CA GLY A 17 -4.69 -4.69 -3.38
C GLY A 17 -3.27 -5.26 -3.51
N ARG A 18 -2.40 -4.64 -4.30
CA ARG A 18 -0.99 -5.04 -4.46
C ARG A 18 -0.04 -3.91 -4.09
N ALA A 19 1.20 -4.27 -3.81
CA ALA A 19 2.28 -3.34 -3.55
C ALA A 19 3.52 -3.66 -4.40
N VAL A 20 4.39 -2.66 -4.61
CA VAL A 20 5.66 -2.81 -5.33
C VAL A 20 6.78 -2.04 -4.62
N LEU A 21 7.99 -2.60 -4.62
CA LEU A 21 9.17 -2.00 -4.00
C LEU A 21 9.93 -1.09 -4.97
N THR A 22 10.44 0.03 -4.46
CA THR A 22 11.47 0.85 -5.12
C THR A 22 12.56 1.25 -4.12
N PRO A 23 13.76 1.63 -4.57
CA PRO A 23 14.76 2.25 -3.70
C PRO A 23 14.26 3.50 -2.98
N ALA A 24 14.96 3.93 -1.94
CA ALA A 24 14.68 5.17 -1.18
C ALA A 24 15.00 6.47 -1.94
N PHE A 25 15.81 6.38 -3.01
CA PHE A 25 16.31 7.54 -3.76
C PHE A 25 17.02 8.57 -2.87
N LYS A 26 16.51 9.81 -2.80
CA LYS A 26 17.12 10.93 -2.06
C LYS A 26 16.62 11.04 -0.62
N LEU A 27 15.72 10.16 -0.17
CA LEU A 27 15.20 10.20 1.19
C LEU A 27 16.22 9.61 2.16
N SER A 28 16.64 10.40 3.14
CA SER A 28 17.53 9.96 4.21
C SER A 28 16.78 9.09 5.21
N ASN A 29 17.50 8.18 5.88
CA ASN A 29 16.99 7.33 6.97
C ASN A 29 15.90 6.31 6.60
N ILE A 30 15.63 6.09 5.31
CA ILE A 30 14.78 4.99 4.85
C ILE A 30 15.55 4.09 3.87
N LYS A 31 15.26 2.78 3.90
CA LYS A 31 15.94 1.79 3.05
C LYS A 31 15.29 1.66 1.67
N ALA A 32 13.96 1.74 1.63
CA ALA A 32 13.16 1.56 0.44
C ALA A 32 11.78 2.21 0.59
N ILE A 33 11.05 2.29 -0.52
CA ILE A 33 9.65 2.75 -0.56
C ILE A 33 8.81 1.60 -1.09
N ILE A 34 7.74 1.23 -0.37
CA ILE A 34 6.75 0.25 -0.81
C ILE A 34 5.51 1.03 -1.25
N HIS A 35 5.16 0.92 -2.54
CA HIS A 35 4.03 1.59 -3.15
C HIS A 35 2.82 0.66 -3.12
N ALA A 36 1.94 0.82 -2.13
CA ALA A 36 0.70 0.05 -2.03
C ALA A 36 -0.45 0.74 -2.79
N VAL A 37 -1.16 -0.02 -3.62
CA VAL A 37 -2.33 0.46 -4.36
C VAL A 37 -3.60 0.08 -3.61
N GLY A 38 -4.06 0.98 -2.76
CA GLY A 38 -5.35 0.84 -2.07
C GLY A 38 -6.55 1.05 -3.02
N PRO A 39 -7.76 0.64 -2.62
CA PRO A 39 -8.97 0.82 -3.42
C PRO A 39 -9.45 2.28 -3.39
N ILE A 40 -10.16 2.67 -4.45
CA ILE A 40 -11.15 3.74 -4.37
C ILE A 40 -12.33 3.19 -3.56
N TYR A 41 -12.76 3.90 -2.52
CA TYR A 41 -13.82 3.42 -1.65
C TYR A 41 -15.15 3.37 -2.39
N ASN A 42 -15.79 2.20 -2.36
CA ASN A 42 -17.12 1.99 -2.91
C ASN A 42 -18.11 1.73 -1.76
N PRO A 43 -18.96 2.71 -1.39
CA PRO A 43 -19.92 2.53 -0.30
C PRO A 43 -20.99 1.46 -0.62
N SER A 44 -21.21 1.14 -1.89
CA SER A 44 -22.10 0.06 -2.33
C SER A 44 -21.43 -1.32 -2.30
N ASN A 45 -20.10 -1.38 -2.16
CA ASN A 45 -19.35 -2.63 -2.02
C ASN A 45 -18.22 -2.48 -0.98
N GLN A 46 -18.62 -2.32 0.29
CA GLN A 46 -17.70 -2.11 1.40
C GLN A 46 -16.79 -3.32 1.62
N LEU A 47 -17.30 -4.54 1.39
CA LEU A 47 -16.53 -5.77 1.56
C LEU A 47 -15.37 -5.85 0.57
N GLU A 48 -15.60 -5.53 -0.71
CA GLU A 48 -14.54 -5.47 -1.71
C GLU A 48 -13.52 -4.38 -1.37
N SER A 49 -13.99 -3.20 -0.92
CA SER A 49 -13.10 -2.11 -0.47
C SER A 49 -12.24 -2.56 0.71
N LYS A 50 -12.82 -3.21 1.71
CA LYS A 50 -12.09 -3.76 2.86
C LYS A 50 -11.06 -4.81 2.44
N ASN A 51 -11.46 -5.78 1.62
CA ASN A 51 -10.58 -6.85 1.16
C ASN A 51 -9.40 -6.29 0.34
N ASN A 52 -9.66 -5.36 -0.56
CA ASN A 52 -8.62 -4.71 -1.35
C ASN A 52 -7.65 -3.88 -0.50
N LEU A 53 -8.15 -3.14 0.51
CA LEU A 53 -7.28 -2.40 1.42
C LEU A 53 -6.42 -3.35 2.24
N SER A 54 -7.01 -4.40 2.83
CA SER A 54 -6.28 -5.41 3.61
C SER A 54 -5.22 -6.12 2.75
N ASN A 55 -5.56 -6.50 1.52
CA ASN A 55 -4.61 -7.10 0.58
C ASN A 55 -3.42 -6.18 0.24
N ALA A 56 -3.65 -4.87 0.10
CA ALA A 56 -2.57 -3.90 -0.13
C ALA A 56 -1.62 -3.81 1.07
N ILE A 57 -2.15 -3.89 2.29
CA ILE A 57 -1.36 -3.93 3.53
C ILE A 57 -0.57 -5.25 3.62
N LEU A 58 -1.22 -6.39 3.47
CA LEU A 58 -0.55 -7.71 3.48
C LEU A 58 0.55 -7.78 2.43
N SER A 59 0.27 -7.35 1.19
CA SER A 59 1.27 -7.29 0.12
C SER A 59 2.46 -6.39 0.47
N SER A 60 2.26 -5.35 1.27
CA SER A 60 3.35 -4.47 1.72
C SER A 60 4.19 -5.12 2.82
N LEU A 61 3.55 -5.81 3.76
CA LEU A 61 4.22 -6.56 4.82
C LEU A 61 5.02 -7.75 4.26
N ASP A 62 4.46 -8.45 3.27
CA ASP A 62 5.15 -9.54 2.57
C ASP A 62 6.45 -9.04 1.92
N ILE A 63 6.39 -7.91 1.21
CA ILE A 63 7.57 -7.29 0.59
C ILE A 63 8.59 -6.90 1.66
N ALA A 64 8.15 -6.29 2.76
CA ALA A 64 9.05 -5.90 3.84
C ALA A 64 9.76 -7.12 4.46
N THR A 65 9.01 -8.21 4.68
CA THR A 65 9.51 -9.48 5.23
C THR A 65 10.51 -10.12 4.27
N GLN A 66 10.17 -10.24 2.98
CA GLN A 66 11.05 -10.81 1.96
C GLN A 66 12.37 -10.04 1.79
N ASN A 67 12.37 -8.73 2.10
CA ASN A 67 13.56 -7.88 2.04
C ASN A 67 14.25 -7.70 3.41
N ASN A 68 13.86 -8.47 4.43
CA ASN A 68 14.43 -8.43 5.78
C ASN A 68 14.42 -7.01 6.40
N PHE A 69 13.31 -6.28 6.24
CA PHE A 69 13.11 -5.00 6.92
C PHE A 69 12.48 -5.22 8.29
N ASN A 70 13.06 -4.61 9.32
CA ASN A 70 12.64 -4.79 10.71
C ASN A 70 11.65 -3.71 11.19
N SER A 71 11.34 -2.73 10.34
CA SER A 71 10.47 -1.61 10.67
C SER A 71 9.78 -1.08 9.40
N ILE A 72 8.50 -0.74 9.50
CA ILE A 72 7.71 -0.14 8.42
C ILE A 72 6.82 0.96 9.00
N SER A 73 6.61 2.04 8.25
CA SER A 73 5.60 3.05 8.54
C SER A 73 4.51 2.98 7.48
N ILE A 74 3.25 2.90 7.90
CA ILE A 74 2.09 2.74 7.01
C ILE A 74 1.17 3.96 7.25
N PRO A 75 0.94 4.82 6.25
CA PRO A 75 -0.03 5.90 6.37
C PRO A 75 -1.46 5.35 6.32
N THR A 76 -2.47 6.20 6.55
CA THR A 76 -3.88 5.83 6.35
C THR A 76 -4.19 5.70 4.85
N ILE A 77 -3.84 4.57 4.25
CA ILE A 77 -4.03 4.30 2.82
C ILE A 77 -5.51 4.44 2.44
N SER A 78 -5.76 4.99 1.25
CA SER A 78 -7.09 5.26 0.67
C SER A 78 -7.96 6.33 1.36
N SER A 79 -7.56 6.90 2.51
CA SER A 79 -8.40 7.91 3.20
C SER A 79 -8.31 9.34 2.66
N GLY A 80 -7.40 9.59 1.71
CA GLY A 80 -7.29 10.86 1.00
C GLY A 80 -8.22 10.94 -0.22
N ILE A 81 -7.64 11.13 -1.39
CA ILE A 81 -8.37 11.28 -2.67
C ILE A 81 -9.28 10.09 -3.02
N PHE A 82 -9.03 8.90 -2.44
CA PHE A 82 -9.81 7.68 -2.65
C PHE A 82 -11.01 7.53 -1.71
N ARG A 83 -11.22 8.51 -0.81
CA ARG A 83 -12.44 8.71 0.00
C ARG A 83 -12.85 7.52 0.88
N TYR A 84 -11.92 6.64 1.25
CA TYR A 84 -12.19 5.64 2.28
C TYR A 84 -12.36 6.35 3.63
N PRO A 85 -13.49 6.20 4.34
CA PRO A 85 -13.68 6.81 5.66
C PRO A 85 -12.48 6.54 6.57
N ILE A 86 -11.92 7.59 7.18
CA ILE A 86 -10.62 7.51 7.86
C ILE A 86 -10.65 6.54 9.06
N GLU A 87 -11.75 6.51 9.81
CA GLU A 87 -11.93 5.60 10.95
C GLU A 87 -12.03 4.14 10.47
N GLU A 88 -12.79 3.89 9.41
CA GLU A 88 -12.95 2.54 8.83
C GLU A 88 -11.64 2.04 8.21
N SER A 89 -10.94 2.87 7.43
CA SER A 89 -9.69 2.46 6.79
C SER A 89 -8.60 2.21 7.83
N THR A 90 -8.50 3.07 8.85
CA THR A 90 -7.56 2.90 9.96
C THR A 90 -7.84 1.59 10.69
N LYS A 91 -9.12 1.29 10.97
CA LYS A 91 -9.50 0.02 11.59
C LYS A 91 -9.07 -1.18 10.73
N VAL A 92 -9.33 -1.16 9.41
CA VAL A 92 -8.91 -2.24 8.51
C VAL A 92 -7.39 -2.41 8.50
N ILE A 93 -6.62 -1.31 8.47
CA ILE A 93 -5.16 -1.35 8.47
C ILE A 93 -4.65 -1.98 9.79
N VAL A 94 -5.15 -1.52 10.93
CA VAL A 94 -4.74 -2.04 12.25
C VAL A 94 -5.13 -3.52 12.41
N ASP A 95 -6.37 -3.88 12.09
CA ASP A 95 -6.86 -5.26 12.15
C ASP A 95 -6.10 -6.21 11.19
N THR A 96 -5.42 -5.69 10.16
CA THR A 96 -4.61 -6.50 9.22
C THR A 96 -3.19 -6.75 9.73
N VAL A 97 -2.67 -5.87 10.60
CA VAL A 97 -1.30 -5.93 11.10
C VAL A 97 -1.18 -6.74 12.40
N ILE A 98 -2.25 -6.80 13.19
CA ILE A 98 -2.34 -7.48 14.49
C ILE A 98 -2.85 -8.91 14.31
#